data_AF-A0A2V6B490-F1
#
_entry.id   AF-A0A2V6B490-F1
#
_cell.length_a   1.000
_cell.length_b   1.000
_cell.length_c   1.000
_cell.angle_alpha   90.00
_cell.angle_beta   90.00
_cell.angle_gamma   90.00
#
_symmetry.space_group_name_H-M   'P 1'
#
loop_
_entity.id
_entity.type
_entity.pdbx_description
1 polymer ?
#
loop_
_entity_poly.entity_id
_entity_poly.type
_entity_poly.pdbx_seq_one_letter_code
_entity_poly.pdbx_strand_id
1 'polypeptide(L)'
;MAGIRGKSGPPANQNAFKHGLAGISQRRANGALTPGEHAIREEILAGLFADKGGEAQISTAMRLLAEIIASDVSLLVTFNQAIDGVIKNNQKARQNPKALAQLDGYKRPLVGSLSANLQRFGFERVAKVESLQEIIAGMQEDADDEMESSAHQN
;
A
#
# COMPACT_ATOMS: atom_id res chain seq x y z
N MET A 1 37.91 -1.92 14.44
CA MET A 1 37.41 -3.29 14.25
C MET A 1 36.25 -3.25 13.26
N ALA A 2 36.31 -4.05 12.20
CA ALA A 2 35.40 -4.03 11.06
C ALA A 2 34.02 -4.63 11.38
N GLY A 3 32.98 -4.03 10.81
CA GLY A 3 31.59 -4.49 10.92
C GLY A 3 31.38 -5.85 10.25
N ILE A 4 30.83 -6.78 11.03
CA ILE A 4 30.43 -8.10 10.56
C ILE A 4 29.25 -7.95 9.60
N ARG A 5 29.45 -8.40 8.36
CA ARG A 5 28.45 -8.48 7.29
C ARG A 5 27.30 -9.39 7.76
N GLY A 6 26.08 -8.86 7.84
CA GLY A 6 24.86 -9.66 8.06
C GLY A 6 24.04 -9.36 9.32
N LYS A 7 24.48 -8.47 10.22
CA LYS A 7 23.60 -8.03 11.33
C LYS A 7 22.73 -6.87 10.84
N SER A 8 21.50 -7.19 10.45
CA SER A 8 20.41 -6.23 10.34
C SER A 8 20.40 -5.36 11.60
N GLY A 9 20.36 -4.04 11.42
CA GLY A 9 20.31 -3.09 12.53
C GLY A 9 19.12 -3.34 13.46
N PRO A 10 19.02 -2.58 14.57
CA PRO A 10 18.06 -2.85 15.64
C PRO A 10 16.64 -3.11 15.12
N PRO A 11 15.90 -4.09 15.70
CA PRO A 11 14.51 -4.33 15.36
C PRO A 11 13.74 -3.00 15.42
N ALA A 12 12.98 -2.70 14.37
CA ALA A 12 12.20 -1.46 14.19
C ALA A 12 12.94 -0.20 13.65
N ASN A 13 14.14 -0.32 13.05
CA ASN A 13 14.68 0.80 12.26
C ASN A 13 14.08 0.86 10.84
N GLN A 14 13.90 2.07 10.27
CA GLN A 14 13.27 2.26 8.96
C GLN A 14 13.96 1.50 7.81
N ASN A 15 15.28 1.27 7.91
CA ASN A 15 16.02 0.54 6.88
C ASN A 15 15.64 -0.95 6.87
N ALA A 16 15.45 -1.57 8.04
CA ALA A 16 14.98 -2.95 8.14
C ALA A 16 13.59 -3.11 7.51
N PHE A 17 12.70 -2.13 7.69
CA PHE A 17 11.39 -2.11 7.03
C PHE A 17 11.51 -2.00 5.50
N LYS A 18 12.29 -1.03 4.99
CA LYS A 18 12.54 -0.87 3.55
C LYS A 18 13.15 -2.13 2.92
N HIS A 19 14.12 -2.76 3.61
CA HIS A 19 14.71 -4.02 3.17
C HIS A 19 13.69 -5.18 3.20
N GLY A 20 12.80 -5.22 4.21
CA GLY A 20 11.70 -6.16 4.26
C GLY A 20 10.75 -6.03 3.07
N LEU A 21 10.35 -4.80 2.72
CA LEU A 21 9.54 -4.53 1.52
C LEU A 21 10.26 -4.96 0.23
N ALA A 22 11.55 -4.63 0.10
CA ALA A 22 12.34 -5.06 -1.06
C ALA A 22 12.41 -6.60 -1.15
N GLY A 23 12.58 -7.28 -0.01
CA GLY A 23 12.55 -8.74 0.06
C GLY A 23 11.21 -9.34 -0.35
N ILE A 24 10.09 -8.73 0.06
CA ILE A 24 8.73 -9.13 -0.37
C ILE A 24 8.59 -8.98 -1.90
N SER A 25 8.99 -7.83 -2.46
CA SER A 25 8.94 -7.59 -3.91
C SER A 25 9.80 -8.58 -4.68
N GLN A 26 11.00 -8.89 -4.18
CA GLN A 26 11.91 -9.83 -4.84
C GLN A 26 11.40 -11.28 -4.77
N ARG A 27 10.87 -11.73 -3.63
CA ARG A 27 10.24 -13.05 -3.52
C ARG A 27 9.13 -13.20 -4.56
N ARG A 28 8.32 -12.15 -4.72
CA ARG A 28 7.23 -12.10 -5.69
C ARG A 28 7.70 -12.16 -7.14
N ALA A 29 8.73 -11.40 -7.50
CA ALA A 29 9.33 -11.47 -8.82
C ALA A 29 9.84 -12.89 -9.15
N ASN A 30 10.25 -13.64 -8.12
CA ASN A 30 10.70 -15.02 -8.24
C ASN A 30 9.56 -16.06 -8.12
N GLY A 31 8.30 -15.63 -8.02
CA GLY A 31 7.15 -16.54 -7.85
C GLY A 31 7.02 -17.20 -6.47
N ALA A 32 7.79 -16.76 -5.47
CA ALA A 32 7.83 -17.34 -4.12
C ALA A 32 6.82 -16.66 -3.18
N LEU A 33 5.53 -16.74 -3.50
CA LEU A 33 4.45 -16.28 -2.63
C LEU A 33 4.30 -17.19 -1.40
N THR A 34 3.96 -16.59 -0.26
CA THR A 34 3.55 -17.35 0.93
C THR A 34 2.16 -17.97 0.74
N PRO A 35 1.77 -18.99 1.53
CA PRO A 35 0.43 -19.57 1.45
C PRO A 35 -0.70 -18.54 1.64
N GLY A 36 -0.52 -17.57 2.54
CA GLY A 36 -1.49 -16.49 2.74
C GLY A 36 -1.56 -15.54 1.55
N GLU A 37 -0.42 -15.19 0.95
CA GLU A 37 -0.36 -14.39 -0.27
C GLU A 37 -1.04 -15.10 -1.46
N HIS A 38 -0.86 -16.42 -1.56
CA HIS A 38 -1.54 -17.27 -2.54
C HIS A 38 -3.06 -17.30 -2.33
N ALA A 39 -3.52 -17.55 -1.12
CA ALA A 39 -4.94 -17.63 -0.80
C ALA A 39 -5.68 -16.33 -1.15
N ILE A 40 -5.12 -15.17 -0.78
CA ILE A 40 -5.70 -13.85 -1.14
C ILE A 40 -5.74 -13.67 -2.65
N ARG A 41 -4.65 -14.04 -3.35
CA ARG A 41 -4.60 -13.92 -4.81
C ARG A 41 -5.68 -14.79 -5.47
N GLU A 42 -5.86 -16.03 -5.03
CA GLU A 42 -6.86 -16.95 -5.58
C GLU A 42 -8.29 -16.48 -5.31
N GLU A 43 -8.57 -16.00 -4.09
CA GLU A 43 -9.88 -15.45 -3.72
C GLU A 43 -10.26 -14.26 -4.61
N ILE A 44 -9.35 -13.29 -4.77
CA ILE A 44 -9.58 -12.10 -5.59
C ILE A 44 -9.72 -12.48 -7.07
N LEU A 45 -8.88 -13.39 -7.56
CA LEU A 45 -8.93 -13.85 -8.95
C LEU A 45 -10.27 -14.53 -9.27
N ALA A 46 -10.75 -15.39 -8.36
CA ALA A 46 -12.04 -16.05 -8.50
C ALA A 46 -13.20 -15.03 -8.53
N GLY A 47 -13.16 -14.02 -7.67
CA GLY A 47 -14.14 -12.92 -7.66
C GLY A 47 -14.15 -12.14 -8.99
N LEU A 48 -12.98 -11.72 -9.47
CA LEU A 48 -12.85 -11.00 -10.74
C LEU A 48 -13.35 -11.83 -11.93
N PHE A 49 -13.17 -13.16 -11.90
CA PHE A 49 -13.72 -14.04 -12.92
C PHE A 49 -15.24 -14.13 -12.83
N ALA A 50 -15.79 -14.26 -11.63
CA ALA A 50 -17.23 -14.27 -11.42
C ALA A 50 -17.89 -12.96 -11.93
N ASP A 51 -17.27 -11.81 -11.66
CA ASP A 51 -17.74 -10.49 -12.13
C ASP A 51 -17.79 -10.37 -13.66
N LYS A 52 -17.02 -11.19 -14.38
CA LYS A 52 -17.00 -11.25 -15.84
C LYS A 52 -17.83 -12.40 -16.43
N GLY A 53 -18.65 -13.06 -15.63
CA GLY A 53 -19.50 -14.17 -16.08
C GLY A 53 -18.79 -15.52 -16.12
N GLY A 54 -17.66 -15.64 -15.42
CA GLY A 54 -16.90 -16.88 -15.27
C GLY A 54 -15.77 -17.06 -16.30
N GLU A 55 -14.91 -18.04 -16.04
CA GLU A 55 -13.67 -18.28 -16.78
C GLU A 55 -13.82 -18.48 -18.29
N ALA A 56 -14.95 -19.06 -18.72
CA ALA A 56 -15.23 -19.33 -20.12
C ALA A 56 -15.56 -18.05 -20.93
N GLN A 57 -15.98 -16.98 -20.26
CA GLN A 57 -16.42 -15.73 -20.88
C GLN A 57 -15.32 -14.66 -20.93
N ILE A 58 -14.12 -14.99 -20.45
CA ILE A 58 -13.02 -14.04 -20.27
C ILE A 58 -11.97 -14.28 -21.34
N SER A 59 -11.62 -13.24 -22.10
CA SER A 59 -10.52 -13.28 -23.05
C SER A 59 -9.17 -13.47 -22.36
N THR A 60 -8.17 -14.00 -23.06
CA THR A 60 -6.83 -14.18 -22.50
C THR A 60 -6.24 -12.88 -21.95
N ALA A 61 -6.42 -11.75 -22.64
CA ALA A 61 -5.94 -10.46 -22.17
C ALA A 61 -6.62 -10.03 -20.86
N MET A 62 -7.93 -10.27 -20.74
CA MET A 62 -8.69 -9.96 -19.53
C MET A 62 -8.31 -10.90 -18.37
N ARG A 63 -8.02 -12.18 -18.66
CA ARG A 63 -7.49 -13.13 -17.69
C ARG A 63 -6.14 -12.66 -17.13
N LEU A 64 -5.22 -12.26 -17.99
CA LEU A 64 -3.92 -11.73 -17.56
C LEU A 64 -4.07 -10.46 -16.73
N LEU A 65 -4.98 -9.56 -17.11
CA LEU A 65 -5.26 -8.36 -16.32
C LEU A 65 -5.83 -8.71 -14.93
N ALA A 66 -6.75 -9.67 -14.83
CA ALA A 66 -7.26 -10.16 -13.56
C ALA A 66 -6.14 -10.72 -12.67
N GLU A 67 -5.22 -11.51 -13.25
CA GLU A 67 -4.08 -12.06 -12.52
C GLU A 67 -3.13 -10.98 -11.99
N ILE A 68 -2.89 -9.92 -12.76
CA ILE A 68 -2.11 -8.76 -12.34
C ILE A 68 -2.81 -8.08 -11.15
N ILE A 69 -4.11 -7.79 -11.28
CA ILE A 69 -4.89 -7.15 -10.21
C ILE A 69 -4.87 -7.99 -8.93
N ALA A 70 -5.16 -9.29 -9.02
CA ALA A 70 -5.16 -10.19 -7.88
C ALA A 70 -3.78 -10.27 -7.21
N SER A 71 -2.71 -10.28 -8.01
CA SER A 71 -1.34 -10.24 -7.51
C SER A 71 -1.05 -8.94 -6.77
N ASP A 72 -1.44 -7.79 -7.33
CA ASP A 72 -1.24 -6.48 -6.74
C ASP A 72 -2.06 -6.30 -5.45
N VAL A 73 -3.29 -6.82 -5.38
CA VAL A 73 -4.11 -6.80 -4.15
C VAL A 73 -3.44 -7.61 -3.05
N SER A 74 -2.97 -8.82 -3.36
CA SER A 74 -2.23 -9.63 -2.40
C SER A 74 -0.95 -8.92 -1.89
N LEU A 75 -0.26 -8.15 -2.75
CA LEU A 75 0.90 -7.34 -2.32
C LEU A 75 0.48 -6.21 -1.38
N LEU A 76 -0.62 -5.54 -1.71
CA LEU A 76 -1.14 -4.44 -0.91
C LEU A 76 -1.52 -4.91 0.50
N VAL A 77 -2.11 -6.09 0.62
CA VAL A 77 -2.40 -6.71 1.93
C VAL A 77 -1.12 -6.99 2.69
N THR A 78 -0.10 -7.59 2.07
CA THR A 78 1.22 -7.81 2.71
C THR A 78 1.85 -6.49 3.17
N PHE A 79 1.76 -5.42 2.38
CA PHE A 79 2.26 -4.10 2.75
C PHE A 79 1.50 -3.53 3.96
N ASN A 80 0.17 -3.60 3.96
CA ASN A 80 -0.63 -3.13 5.08
C ASN A 80 -0.29 -3.90 6.37
N GLN A 81 -0.14 -5.23 6.31
CA GLN A 81 0.26 -6.04 7.47
C GLN A 81 1.65 -5.67 7.99
N ALA A 82 2.61 -5.41 7.10
CA ALA A 82 3.95 -4.98 7.48
C ALA A 82 3.92 -3.58 8.16
N ILE A 83 3.14 -2.65 7.62
CA ILE A 83 2.92 -1.31 8.19
C ILE A 83 2.26 -1.42 9.57
N ASP A 84 1.21 -2.22 9.69
CA ASP A 84 0.53 -2.48 10.97
C ASP A 84 1.49 -3.07 12.00
N GLY A 85 2.37 -3.97 11.59
CA GLY A 85 3.44 -4.51 12.42
C GLY A 85 4.37 -3.42 12.95
N VAL A 86 4.76 -2.44 12.12
CA VAL A 86 5.55 -1.28 12.57
C VAL A 86 4.77 -0.42 13.55
N ILE A 87 3.51 -0.08 13.24
CA ILE A 87 2.67 0.78 14.08
C ILE A 87 2.38 0.12 15.44
N LYS A 88 2.15 -1.19 15.46
CA LYS A 88 1.90 -1.97 16.69
C LYS A 88 3.14 -2.01 17.60
N ASN A 89 4.33 -2.11 17.02
CA ASN A 89 5.57 -2.29 17.79
C ASN A 89 6.36 -1.00 18.02
N ASN A 90 5.98 0.12 17.41
CA ASN A 90 6.69 1.41 17.53
C ASN A 90 5.73 2.54 17.94
N GLN A 91 5.62 2.78 19.24
CA GLN A 91 4.79 3.85 19.81
C GLN A 91 5.15 5.24 19.26
N LYS A 92 6.44 5.52 19.04
CA LYS A 92 6.90 6.80 18.48
C LYS A 92 6.40 7.01 17.06
N ALA A 93 6.40 5.97 16.24
CA ALA A 93 5.85 6.04 14.88
C ALA A 93 4.33 6.23 14.91
N ARG A 94 3.63 5.54 15.82
CA ARG A 94 2.17 5.65 15.97
C ARG A 94 1.71 7.06 16.32
N GLN A 95 2.47 7.78 17.14
CA GLN A 95 2.11 9.13 17.60
C GLN A 95 2.63 10.24 16.68
N ASN A 96 3.35 9.92 15.60
CA ASN A 96 3.96 10.90 14.71
C ASN A 96 3.24 10.93 13.35
N PRO A 97 2.44 11.97 13.06
CA PRO A 97 1.72 12.09 11.79
C PRO A 97 2.62 12.00 10.55
N LYS A 98 3.83 12.58 10.59
CA LYS A 98 4.79 12.49 9.48
C LYS A 98 5.30 11.07 9.26
N ALA A 99 5.47 10.30 10.34
CA ALA A 99 5.87 8.90 10.25
C ALA A 99 4.74 8.03 9.68
N LEU A 100 3.49 8.27 10.10
CA LEU A 100 2.31 7.60 9.54
C LEU A 100 2.12 7.92 8.06
N ALA A 101 2.29 9.19 7.69
CA ALA A 101 2.25 9.60 6.30
C ALA A 101 3.34 8.89 5.49
N GLN A 102 4.59 8.88 5.96
CA GLN A 102 5.67 8.15 5.31
C GLN A 102 5.33 6.66 5.10
N LEU A 103 4.73 6.01 6.10
CA LEU A 103 4.32 4.61 6.01
C LEU A 103 3.22 4.40 4.95
N ASP A 104 2.21 5.28 4.91
CA ASP A 104 1.17 5.27 3.86
C ASP A 104 1.77 5.48 2.46
N GLY A 105 2.77 6.34 2.35
CA GLY A 105 3.49 6.62 1.10
C GLY A 105 4.03 5.38 0.39
N TYR A 106 4.44 4.35 1.14
CA TYR A 106 4.99 3.12 0.54
C TYR A 106 3.98 2.33 -0.30
N LYS A 107 2.68 2.40 0.01
CA LYS A 107 1.64 1.69 -0.76
C LYS A 107 0.99 2.52 -1.86
N ARG A 108 1.20 3.84 -1.88
CA ARG A 108 0.52 4.75 -2.83
C ARG A 108 0.73 4.40 -4.31
N PRO A 109 1.95 4.07 -4.79
CA PRO A 109 2.13 3.70 -6.19
C PRO A 109 1.33 2.45 -6.58
N LEU A 110 1.24 1.47 -5.67
CA LEU A 110 0.49 0.23 -5.87
C LEU A 110 -1.02 0.49 -5.90
N VAL A 111 -1.54 1.30 -4.98
CA VAL A 111 -2.95 1.73 -5.00
C VAL A 111 -3.30 2.45 -6.30
N GLY A 112 -2.42 3.32 -6.80
CA GLY A 112 -2.60 4.00 -8.09
C GLY A 112 -2.65 3.03 -9.27
N SER A 113 -1.73 2.07 -9.32
CA SER A 113 -1.70 1.00 -10.34
C SER A 113 -2.98 0.16 -10.30
N LEU A 114 -3.40 -0.26 -9.11
CA LEU A 114 -4.63 -1.04 -8.90
C LEU A 114 -5.87 -0.30 -9.40
N SER A 115 -6.06 0.96 -9.02
CA SER A 115 -7.19 1.76 -9.49
C SER A 115 -7.22 1.88 -11.02
N ALA A 116 -6.06 2.08 -11.65
CA ALA A 116 -5.97 2.14 -13.11
C ALA A 116 -6.28 0.79 -13.78
N ASN A 117 -5.79 -0.31 -13.21
CA ASN A 117 -6.03 -1.65 -13.76
C ASN A 117 -7.48 -2.10 -13.56
N LEU A 118 -8.12 -1.76 -12.43
CA LEU A 118 -9.55 -2.00 -12.22
C LEU A 118 -10.41 -1.23 -13.24
N GLN A 119 -10.05 0.01 -13.58
CA GLN A 119 -10.73 0.75 -14.66
C GLN A 119 -10.56 0.07 -16.02
N ARG A 120 -9.34 -0.40 -16.35
CA ARG A 120 -9.09 -1.18 -17.57
C ARG A 120 -9.84 -2.52 -17.57
N PHE A 121 -10.08 -3.07 -16.38
CA PHE A 121 -10.90 -4.26 -16.18
C PHE A 121 -12.40 -3.96 -16.35
N GLY A 122 -12.81 -2.69 -16.43
CA GLY A 122 -14.17 -2.26 -16.69
C GLY A 122 -14.95 -1.80 -15.45
N PHE A 123 -14.27 -1.58 -14.33
CA PHE A 123 -14.89 -0.92 -13.17
C PHE A 123 -14.95 0.59 -13.36
N GLU A 124 -15.90 1.23 -12.68
CA GLU A 124 -16.04 2.68 -12.72
C GLU A 124 -14.83 3.39 -12.12
N ARG A 125 -14.56 4.59 -12.64
CA ARG A 125 -13.51 5.44 -12.11
C ARG A 125 -13.93 5.95 -10.73
N VAL A 126 -13.14 5.58 -9.72
CA VAL A 126 -13.28 6.13 -8.37
C VAL A 126 -12.53 7.47 -8.27
N ALA A 127 -13.06 8.38 -7.46
CA ALA A 127 -12.38 9.62 -7.09
C ALA A 127 -11.00 9.35 -6.48
N LYS A 128 -10.08 10.32 -6.63
CA LYS A 128 -8.76 10.23 -6.01
C LYS A 128 -8.94 10.20 -4.49
N VAL A 129 -8.43 9.15 -3.86
CA VAL A 129 -8.33 9.08 -2.39
C VAL A 129 -7.12 9.90 -1.96
N GLU A 130 -7.33 10.89 -1.09
CA GLU A 130 -6.26 11.70 -0.53
C GLU A 130 -5.26 10.84 0.24
N SER A 131 -3.99 11.21 0.18
CA SER A 131 -2.94 10.63 0.99
C SER A 131 -2.94 11.22 2.38
N LEU A 132 -2.37 10.51 3.36
CA LEU A 132 -2.21 11.07 4.71
C LEU A 132 -1.37 12.36 4.68
N GLN A 133 -0.42 12.48 3.76
CA GLN A 133 0.33 13.72 3.56
C GLN A 133 -0.58 14.89 3.18
N GLU A 134 -1.47 14.68 2.21
CA GLU A 134 -2.40 15.70 1.72
C GLU A 134 -3.39 16.11 2.83
N ILE A 135 -3.92 15.13 3.57
CA ILE A 135 -4.81 15.38 4.70
C ILE A 135 -4.09 16.20 5.79
N ILE A 136 -2.86 15.83 6.14
CA ILE A 136 -2.07 16.55 7.16
C ILE A 136 -1.74 17.98 6.68
N ALA A 137 -1.45 18.16 5.40
CA ALA A 137 -1.19 19.49 4.84
C ALA A 137 -2.44 20.38 4.90
N GLY A 138 -3.60 19.88 4.47
CA GLY A 138 -4.86 20.63 4.54
C GLY A 138 -5.23 21.03 5.97
N MET A 139 -5.07 20.13 6.93
CA MET A 139 -5.29 20.47 8.36
C MET A 139 -4.37 21.56 8.89
N GLN A 140 -3.17 21.71 8.32
CA GLN A 140 -2.21 22.74 8.72
C GLN A 140 -2.55 24.09 8.07
N GLU A 141 -2.95 24.09 6.79
CA GLU A 141 -3.43 25.27 6.08
C GLU A 141 -4.69 25.85 6.76
N ASP A 142 -5.67 25.00 7.12
CA ASP A 142 -6.88 25.42 7.83
C ASP A 142 -6.56 26.09 9.20
N ALA A 143 -5.58 25.55 9.93
CA ALA A 143 -5.19 26.08 11.23
C ALA A 143 -4.45 27.43 11.13
N ASP A 144 -3.65 27.61 10.09
CA ASP A 144 -2.93 28.86 9.85
C ASP A 144 -3.92 29.98 9.43
N ASP A 145 -4.91 29.66 8.59
CA ASP A 145 -5.96 30.58 8.15
C ASP A 145 -6.89 31.03 9.31
N GLU A 146 -7.24 30.11 10.24
CA GLU A 146 -8.02 30.45 11.45
C GLU A 146 -7.25 31.40 12.38
N MET A 147 -5.93 31.25 12.49
CA MET A 147 -5.08 32.12 13.30
C MET A 147 -4.89 33.52 12.67
N GLU A 148 -4.76 33.62 11.35
CA GLU A 148 -4.69 34.92 10.67
C GLU A 148 -6.03 35.67 10.71
N SER A 149 -7.15 34.97 10.55
CA SER A 149 -8.50 35.56 10.65
C SER A 149 -8.80 36.14 12.03
N SER A 150 -8.33 35.46 13.10
CA SER A 150 -8.50 35.93 14.47
C SER A 150 -7.52 37.04 14.88
N ALA A 151 -6.38 37.20 14.18
CA ALA A 151 -5.45 38.31 14.39
C ALA A 151 -5.94 39.64 13.78
N HIS A 152 -6.79 39.60 12.75
CA HIS A 152 -7.31 40.78 12.05
C HIS A 152 -8.65 41.32 12.59
N GLN A 153 -9.22 40.71 13.62
CA GLN A 153 -10.48 41.15 14.26
C GLN A 153 -10.30 41.97 15.56
N ASN A 154 -9.06 42.36 15.91
CA ASN A 154 -8.75 43.23 17.04
C ASN A 154 -8.22 44.61 16.60
#